data_AF-A0A932Q186-F1
#
_entry.id   AF-A0A932Q186-F1
#
_cell.length_a   1.000
_cell.length_b   1.000
_cell.length_c   1.000
_cell.angle_alpha   90.00
_cell.angle_beta   90.00
_cell.angle_gamma   90.00
#
_symmetry.space_group_name_H-M   'P 1'
#
loop_
_entity.id
_entity.type
_entity.pdbx_description
1 polymer ?
#
loop_
_entity_poly.entity_id
_entity_poly.type
_entity_poly.pdbx_seq_one_letter_code
_entity_poly.pdbx_strand_id
1 'polypeptide(L)' 'MEQSREIEIPIICETNQCENYGKIVNVVRGIRFKDLDLFYENFDDSVEQDKCPICGELGVAEDPILVKGAFS' A
#
# COMPACT_ATOMS: atom_id res chain seq x y z
N MET A 1 -13.56 14.75 -18.72
CA MET A 1 -12.50 15.18 -17.80
C MET A 1 -12.41 14.12 -16.71
N GLU A 2 -11.56 13.09 -16.91
CA GLU A 2 -11.31 12.09 -15.88
C GLU A 2 -10.52 12.76 -14.75
N GLN A 3 -11.20 13.00 -13.63
CA GLN A 3 -10.53 13.39 -12.40
C GLN A 3 -9.53 12.28 -12.09
N SER A 4 -8.24 12.60 -12.21
CA SER A 4 -7.15 11.72 -11.78
C SER A 4 -7.21 11.66 -10.26
N ARG A 5 -8.09 10.81 -9.73
CA ARG A 5 -8.17 10.53 -8.30
C ARG A 5 -6.93 9.73 -7.96
N GLU A 6 -6.08 10.33 -7.15
CA GLU A 6 -4.97 9.63 -6.52
C GLU A 6 -5.51 8.76 -5.38
N ILE A 7 -4.87 7.62 -5.21
CA ILE A 7 -5.17 6.66 -4.15
C ILE A 7 -3.92 6.40 -3.31
N GLU A 8 -4.17 5.97 -2.09
CA GLU A 8 -3.17 5.43 -1.19
C GLU A 8 -3.42 3.94 -1.00
N ILE A 9 -2.36 3.14 -1.08
CA ILE A 9 -2.43 1.70 -0.86
C ILE A 9 -1.63 1.39 0.40
N PRO A 10 -2.30 1.03 1.52
CA PRO A 10 -1.60 0.62 2.72
C PRO A 10 -1.01 -0.78 2.53
N ILE A 11 0.22 -0.96 2.96
CA ILE A 11 0.86 -2.26 3.08
C ILE A 11 0.79 -2.65 4.56
N ILE A 12 0.27 -3.84 4.88
CA ILE A 12 0.11 -4.32 6.26
C ILE A 12 0.95 -5.56 6.55
N CYS A 13 1.36 -5.75 7.80
CA CYS A 13 1.97 -7.00 8.22
C CYS A 13 0.90 -8.03 8.57
N GLU A 14 0.80 -9.12 7.82
CA GLU A 14 -0.15 -10.21 8.11
C GLU A 14 0.47 -11.37 8.92
N THR A 15 1.73 -11.25 9.32
CA THR A 15 2.39 -12.32 10.07
C THR A 15 2.08 -12.25 11.56
N ASN A 16 1.48 -13.33 12.10
CA ASN A 16 1.21 -13.50 13.54
C ASN A 16 2.47 -13.62 14.43
N GLN A 17 3.66 -13.70 13.82
CA GLN A 17 4.92 -13.94 14.52
C GLN A 17 5.50 -12.68 15.19
N CYS A 18 4.94 -11.50 14.94
CA CYS A 18 5.40 -10.26 15.54
C CYS A 18 4.25 -9.43 16.12
N GLU A 19 4.57 -8.49 17.02
CA GLU A 19 3.59 -7.57 17.61
C GLU A 19 2.99 -6.57 16.60
N ASN A 20 3.48 -6.58 15.36
CA ASN A 20 3.02 -5.72 14.28
C ASN A 20 1.90 -6.34 13.42
N TYR A 21 1.35 -7.48 13.81
CA TYR A 21 0.23 -8.11 13.09
C TYR A 21 -0.95 -7.13 12.90
N GLY A 22 -1.40 -6.99 11.66
CA GLY A 22 -2.47 -6.07 11.24
C GLY A 22 -2.08 -4.59 11.26
N LYS A 23 -0.80 -4.24 11.48
CA LYS A 23 -0.32 -2.86 11.44
C LYS A 23 0.18 -2.48 10.06
N ILE A 24 -0.02 -1.21 9.70
CA ILE A 24 0.50 -0.62 8.47
C ILE A 24 2.03 -0.54 8.58
N VAL A 25 2.73 -1.14 7.61
CA VAL A 25 4.20 -1.08 7.47
C VAL A 25 4.62 0.05 6.54
N ASN A 26 3.87 0.27 5.46
CA ASN A 26 4.12 1.31 4.48
C ASN A 26 2.80 1.82 3.86
N VAL A 27 2.83 2.98 3.21
CA VAL A 27 1.71 3.49 2.42
C VAL A 27 2.25 4.00 1.09
N VAL A 28 1.85 3.34 0.00
CA VAL A 28 2.21 3.77 -1.36
C VAL A 28 1.23 4.86 -1.79
N ARG A 29 1.76 6.04 -2.13
CA ARG A 29 0.97 7.24 -2.45
C ARG A 29 1.09 7.63 -3.91
N GLY A 30 0.12 8.40 -4.40
CA GLY A 30 0.19 9.00 -5.74
C GLY A 30 -0.07 8.02 -6.88
N ILE A 31 -0.62 6.84 -6.57
CA ILE A 31 -1.08 5.91 -7.59
C ILE A 31 -2.36 6.47 -8.19
N ARG A 32 -2.44 6.52 -9.52
CA ARG A 32 -3.67 6.92 -10.20
C ARG A 32 -4.62 5.73 -10.18
N PHE A 33 -5.92 5.98 -9.95
CA PHE A 33 -6.92 4.91 -9.90
C PHE A 33 -6.88 3.94 -11.11
N LYS A 34 -6.61 4.45 -12.32
CA LYS A 34 -6.50 3.64 -13.54
C LYS A 34 -5.29 2.72 -13.60
N ASP A 35 -4.27 2.98 -12.78
CA ASP A 35 -3.03 2.19 -12.72
C ASP A 35 -3.04 1.24 -11.50
N LEU A 36 -4.18 1.13 -10.80
CA LEU A 36 -4.32 0.28 -9.61
C LEU A 36 -4.04 -1.19 -9.93
N ASP A 37 -4.63 -1.72 -11.00
CA ASP A 37 -4.43 -3.12 -11.39
C ASP A 37 -2.97 -3.39 -11.71
N LEU A 38 -2.31 -2.45 -12.42
CA LEU A 38 -0.90 -2.54 -12.75
C LEU A 38 -0.02 -2.55 -11.49
N PHE A 39 -0.38 -1.80 -10.45
CA PHE A 39 0.34 -1.84 -9.18
C PHE A 39 0.31 -3.24 -8.56
N TYR A 40 -0.88 -3.85 -8.44
CA TYR A 40 -1.01 -5.18 -7.84
C TYR A 40 -0.30 -6.27 -8.64
N GLU A 41 -0.28 -6.17 -9.97
CA GLU A 41 0.44 -7.10 -10.83
C GLU A 41 1.98 -7.01 -10.66
N ASN A 42 2.50 -5.88 -10.20
CA ASN A 42 3.94 -5.63 -10.05
C ASN A 42 4.41 -5.57 -8.58
N PHE A 43 3.53 -5.79 -7.61
CA PHE A 43 3.89 -5.80 -6.19
C PHE A 43 4.57 -7.13 -5.82
N ASP A 44 5.90 -7.13 -5.67
CA ASP A 44 6.71 -8.37 -5.65
C ASP A 44 7.94 -8.37 -4.72
N ASP A 45 7.95 -7.61 -3.62
CA ASP A 45 9.10 -7.48 -2.70
C ASP A 45 10.28 -6.63 -3.21
N SER A 46 10.14 -5.93 -4.34
CA SER A 46 11.21 -5.08 -4.89
C SER A 46 11.59 -3.88 -4.01
N VAL A 47 10.80 -3.55 -2.99
CA VAL A 47 11.01 -2.39 -2.11
C VAL A 47 11.13 -2.84 -0.67
N GLU A 48 12.30 -2.62 -0.04
CA GLU A 48 12.54 -3.02 1.36
C GLU A 48 11.56 -2.40 2.36
N GLN A 49 10.98 -1.25 2.02
CA GLN A 49 10.01 -0.54 2.86
C GLN A 49 8.67 -1.28 2.97
N ASP A 50 8.39 -2.22 2.07
CA ASP A 50 7.15 -3.02 2.09
C ASP A 50 7.29 -4.23 3.02
N LYS A 51 8.48 -4.48 3.57
CA LYS A 51 8.71 -5.50 4.59
C LYS A 51 8.36 -4.99 5.97
N CYS A 52 7.81 -5.88 6.79
CA CYS A 52 7.63 -5.59 8.21
C CYS A 52 9.00 -5.41 8.88
N PRO A 53 9.26 -4.27 9.55
CA PRO A 53 10.56 -4.00 10.17
C PRO A 53 10.85 -4.90 11.39
N ILE A 54 9.85 -5.65 11.88
CA ILE A 54 9.99 -6.54 13.04
C ILE A 54 10.29 -7.98 12.61
N CYS A 55 9.45 -8.58 11.75
CA CYS A 55 9.64 -9.96 11.31
C CYS A 55 10.43 -10.10 10.01
N GLY A 56 10.62 -9.04 9.23
CA GLY A 56 11.31 -9.07 7.94
C GLY A 56 10.51 -9.69 6.80
N GLU A 57 9.28 -10.14 7.05
CA GLU A 57 8.37 -10.68 6.04
C GLU A 57 7.80 -9.56 5.16
N LEU A 58 7.51 -9.87 3.90
CA LEU A 58 6.81 -8.97 2.99
C LEU A 58 5.39 -8.70 3.50
N GLY A 59 5.02 -7.42 3.59
CA GLY A 59 3.65 -7.01 3.90
C GLY A 59 2.71 -7.19 2.72
N VAL A 60 1.41 -7.18 3.00
CA VAL A 60 0.34 -7.37 2.01
C VAL A 60 -0.26 -6.02 1.67
N ALA A 61 -0.40 -5.74 0.37
CA ALA A 61 -1.10 -4.57 -0.11
C ALA A 61 -2.62 -4.72 0.08
N GLU A 62 -3.21 -3.78 0.82
CA GLU A 62 -4.63 -3.76 1.18
C GLU A 62 -5.45 -2.82 0.30
N ASP A 63 -6.78 -2.86 0.47
CA ASP A 63 -7.72 -2.06 -0.30
C ASP A 63 -7.33 -0.57 -0.39
N PRO A 64 -7.39 0.02 -1.60
CA PRO A 64 -6.95 1.38 -1.84
C PRO A 64 -7.91 2.39 -1.19
N ILE A 65 -7.33 3.38 -0.52
CA ILE A 65 -8.06 4.50 0.08
C ILE A 65 -8.04 5.66 -0.91
N LEU A 66 -9.23 6.14 -1.29
CA LEU A 66 -9.36 7.34 -2.11
C LEU A 66 -8.88 8.55 -1.32
N VAL A 67 -7.80 9.18 -1.80
CA VAL A 67 -7.41 10.49 -1.30
C VAL A 67 -8.39 11.48 -1.89
N LYS A 68 -9.30 11.99 -1.05
CA LYS A 68 -10.02 13.22 -1.41
C LYS A 68 -8.96 14.30 -1.52
N GLY A 69 -8.69 14.74 -2.74
CA GLY A 69 -7.86 15.90 -2.99
C GLY A 69 -8.31 17.04 -2.08
N ALA A 70 -7.48 17.36 -1.10
CA ALA A 70 -7.57 18.57 -0.31
C ALA A 70 -7.19 19.74 -1.23
N PHE A 71 -8.05 20.03 -2.20
CA PHE A 71 -8.04 21.26 -2.95
C PHE A 71 -9.42 21.89 -2.73
N SER A 72 -9.47 22.66 -1.63
CA SER A 72 -10.45 23.74 -1.45
C SER A 72 -10.22 24.82 -2.50
#